data_AF-A0A8H7PTF9-F1
#
_entry.id   AF-A0A8H7PTF9-F1
#
_cell.length_a   1.000
_cell.length_b   1.000
_cell.length_c   1.000
_cell.angle_alpha   90.00
_cell.angle_beta   90.00
_cell.angle_gamma   90.00
#
_symmetry.space_group_name_H-M   'P 1'
#
loop_
_entity.id
_entity.type
_entity.pdbx_description
1 polymer ?
#
loop_
_entity_poly.entity_id
_entity_poly.type
_entity_poly.pdbx_seq_one_letter_code
_entity_poly.pdbx_strand_id
1 'polypeptide(L)'
;MGGFARNFTIRSSAPVCQNTSLNMAAIIRSLQPLNLSRTSLSAGRLFETALALPAQQNGFRLPSWLGPILWAVPKKKTSHSKKRMRASNKGLKQAENITSCPACGNSKLMHHVCRHCYQDIKHHSKLASQ
;
A
#
# COMPACT_ATOMS: atom_id res chain seq x y z
N MET A 1 -19.09 30.88 -36.77
CA MET A 1 -19.14 31.40 -35.38
C MET A 1 -18.32 30.46 -34.51
N GLY A 2 -16.99 30.60 -34.52
CA GLY A 2 -16.21 31.19 -33.42
C GLY A 2 -15.81 30.07 -32.44
N GLY A 3 -14.59 29.52 -32.37
CA GLY A 3 -13.28 30.13 -32.54
C GLY A 3 -12.72 30.48 -31.17
N PHE A 4 -11.89 29.61 -30.56
CA PHE A 4 -10.87 30.04 -29.61
C PHE A 4 -9.71 29.05 -29.61
N ALA A 5 -8.74 29.36 -30.48
CA ALA A 5 -7.38 28.88 -30.34
C ALA A 5 -6.75 29.55 -29.12
N ARG A 6 -6.00 28.81 -28.31
CA ARG A 6 -4.81 29.34 -27.64
C ARG A 6 -3.70 28.29 -27.66
N ASN A 7 -2.74 28.60 -28.53
CA ASN A 7 -1.38 28.09 -28.50
C ASN A 7 -0.77 28.26 -27.09
N PHE A 8 -0.12 27.21 -26.59
CA PHE A 8 0.98 27.36 -25.66
C PHE A 8 2.10 26.41 -26.07
N THR A 9 3.01 26.93 -26.89
CA THR A 9 4.30 26.32 -27.17
C THR A 9 5.16 26.39 -25.90
N ILE A 10 5.49 25.25 -25.30
CA ILE A 10 6.72 25.12 -24.52
C ILE A 10 7.61 24.10 -25.23
N ARG A 11 8.63 24.66 -25.86
CA ARG A 11 9.83 23.95 -26.32
C ARG A 11 10.78 23.87 -25.12
N SER A 12 11.05 22.66 -24.62
CA SER A 12 12.40 22.29 -24.14
C SER A 12 12.50 20.80 -23.84
N SER A 13 13.31 20.13 -24.65
CA SER A 13 14.18 18.99 -24.32
C SER A 13 13.59 17.78 -23.58
N ALA A 14 13.17 16.80 -24.36
CA ALA A 14 13.34 15.39 -24.02
C ALA A 14 14.83 15.07 -23.75
N PRO A 15 15.10 14.06 -22.91
CA PRO A 15 15.88 12.95 -23.44
C PRO A 15 15.05 11.67 -23.52
N VAL A 16 14.97 11.16 -24.75
CA VAL A 16 14.67 9.76 -25.04
C VAL A 16 15.87 8.94 -24.58
N CYS A 17 15.65 7.96 -23.71
CA CYS A 17 16.44 6.73 -23.69
C CYS A 17 15.48 5.58 -23.41
N GLN A 18 14.87 5.08 -24.49
CA GLN A 18 14.52 3.68 -24.57
C GLN A 18 15.85 2.90 -24.60
N ASN A 19 16.00 1.91 -23.74
CA ASN A 19 16.76 0.74 -24.15
C ASN A 19 16.14 -0.52 -23.58
N THR A 20 15.82 -1.42 -24.50
CA THR A 20 15.31 -2.76 -24.32
C THR A 20 16.48 -3.73 -24.37
N SER A 21 16.59 -4.67 -23.43
CA SER A 21 16.97 -6.05 -23.75
C SER A 21 16.72 -6.98 -22.55
N LEU A 22 15.66 -7.77 -22.71
CA LEU A 22 15.62 -9.23 -22.60
C LEU A 22 16.59 -9.97 -21.65
N ASN A 23 15.98 -10.97 -21.01
CA ASN A 23 16.54 -12.20 -20.42
C ASN A 23 17.05 -12.15 -18.98
N MET A 24 16.20 -12.63 -18.08
CA MET A 24 16.57 -13.79 -17.24
C MET A 24 15.50 -14.88 -17.38
N ALA A 25 15.63 -15.65 -18.46
CA ALA A 25 15.06 -16.99 -18.53
C ALA A 25 15.96 -17.93 -17.71
N ALA A 26 15.59 -18.17 -16.46
CA ALA A 26 15.95 -19.33 -15.65
C ALA A 26 15.15 -19.13 -14.35
N ILE A 27 14.17 -19.97 -14.03
CA ILE A 27 14.39 -21.10 -13.12
C ILE A 27 13.10 -21.94 -13.16
N ILE A 28 13.25 -23.19 -13.63
CA ILE A 28 12.49 -24.39 -13.22
C ILE A 28 11.03 -24.48 -13.74
N ARG A 29 10.79 -25.09 -14.92
CA ARG A 29 10.59 -26.54 -15.16
C ARG A 29 9.66 -27.25 -14.17
N SER A 30 8.68 -27.94 -14.75
CA SER A 30 7.90 -29.06 -14.21
C SER A 30 7.07 -28.79 -12.96
N LEU A 31 5.74 -28.75 -13.12
CA LEU A 31 4.82 -29.74 -12.53
C LEU A 31 3.48 -29.66 -13.27
N GLN A 32 2.94 -30.84 -13.56
CA GLN A 32 1.95 -31.13 -14.60
C GLN A 32 0.52 -30.73 -14.16
N PRO A 33 -0.38 -30.31 -15.08
CA PRO A 33 -1.81 -30.34 -14.83
C PRO A 33 -2.30 -31.78 -14.96
N LEU A 34 -2.77 -32.39 -13.87
CA LEU A 34 -3.47 -33.67 -13.93
C LEU A 34 -4.85 -33.46 -14.55
N ASN A 35 -4.96 -33.90 -15.79
CA ASN A 35 -6.21 -34.17 -16.48
C ASN A 35 -6.82 -35.43 -15.84
N LEU A 36 -8.03 -35.33 -15.28
CA LEU A 36 -8.77 -36.51 -14.85
C LEU A 36 -10.07 -36.61 -15.64
N SER A 37 -10.06 -37.61 -16.51
CA SER A 37 -11.09 -38.01 -17.43
C SER A 37 -12.41 -38.31 -16.72
N ARG A 38 -13.47 -37.78 -17.33
CA ARG A 38 -14.87 -38.13 -17.15
C ARG A 38 -15.05 -39.64 -17.32
N THR A 39 -15.47 -40.34 -16.27
CA THR A 39 -16.05 -41.68 -16.37
C THR A 39 -17.48 -41.64 -15.83
N SER A 40 -18.42 -41.88 -16.73
CA SER A 40 -19.80 -42.18 -16.41
C SER A 40 -19.88 -43.64 -15.98
N LEU A 41 -20.33 -43.91 -14.76
CA LEU A 41 -20.80 -45.25 -14.41
C LEU A 41 -22.17 -45.12 -13.75
N SER A 42 -23.17 -45.46 -14.56
CA SER A 42 -24.51 -45.83 -14.15
C SER A 42 -24.45 -47.18 -13.42
N ALA A 43 -24.89 -47.23 -12.17
CA ALA A 43 -25.54 -48.42 -11.62
C ALA A 43 -26.07 -48.11 -10.21
N GLY A 44 -27.27 -48.61 -9.92
CA GLY A 44 -27.67 -48.94 -8.55
C GLY A 44 -28.52 -47.92 -7.82
N ARG A 45 -29.80 -47.80 -8.22
CA ARG A 45 -30.87 -47.56 -7.25
C ARG A 45 -31.12 -48.86 -6.51
N LEU A 46 -30.79 -48.94 -5.22
CA LEU A 46 -31.44 -49.81 -4.24
C LEU A 46 -31.27 -49.17 -2.86
N PHE A 47 -32.40 -49.00 -2.15
CA PHE A 47 -32.60 -49.16 -0.70
C PHE A 47 -31.64 -48.38 0.25
N GLU A 48 -32.04 -47.69 1.32
CA GLU A 48 -33.25 -47.68 2.13
C GLU A 48 -32.98 -46.65 3.25
N THR A 49 -34.05 -46.15 3.87
CA THR A 49 -34.09 -45.55 5.22
C THR A 49 -33.37 -44.23 5.47
N ALA A 50 -34.22 -43.19 5.50
CA ALA A 50 -34.02 -41.95 6.19
C ALA A 50 -33.72 -42.17 7.68
N LEU A 51 -32.52 -41.79 8.10
CA LEU A 51 -32.31 -41.22 9.43
C LEU A 51 -32.04 -39.73 9.21
N ALA A 52 -33.09 -38.93 9.35
CA ALA A 52 -32.97 -37.48 9.35
C ALA A 52 -32.12 -37.07 10.55
N LEU A 53 -30.82 -36.87 10.34
CA LEU A 53 -30.06 -36.01 11.23
C LEU A 53 -30.75 -34.64 11.19
N PRO A 54 -31.02 -33.99 12.33
CA PRO A 54 -31.39 -32.59 12.29
C PRO A 54 -30.26 -31.92 11.52
N ALA A 55 -30.58 -31.34 10.36
CA ALA A 55 -29.66 -30.51 9.62
C ALA A 55 -29.18 -29.47 10.63
N GLN A 56 -28.00 -29.72 11.19
CA GLN A 56 -27.36 -28.83 12.13
C GLN A 56 -27.20 -27.57 11.30
N GLN A 57 -28.08 -26.62 11.61
CA GLN A 57 -28.13 -25.30 11.03
C GLN A 57 -26.82 -24.61 11.44
N ASN A 58 -25.73 -25.01 10.77
CA ASN A 58 -24.43 -24.40 10.73
C ASN A 58 -24.53 -23.07 9.95
N GLY A 59 -25.66 -22.38 10.09
CA GLY A 59 -25.79 -20.99 9.74
C GLY A 59 -25.05 -20.23 10.81
N PHE A 60 -23.85 -19.75 10.45
CA PHE A 60 -23.16 -18.74 11.22
C PHE A 60 -24.11 -17.55 11.39
N ARG A 61 -24.81 -17.50 12.54
CA ARG A 61 -25.69 -16.39 12.89
C ARG A 61 -24.80 -15.22 13.22
N LEU A 62 -24.60 -14.32 12.25
CA LEU A 62 -23.86 -13.10 12.50
C LEU A 62 -24.54 -12.34 13.63
N PRO A 63 -23.80 -11.96 14.69
CA PRO A 63 -24.32 -11.10 15.74
C PRO A 63 -24.85 -9.79 15.15
N SER A 64 -25.91 -9.25 15.77
CA SER A 64 -26.56 -7.99 15.33
C SER A 64 -25.58 -6.80 15.19
N TRP A 65 -24.43 -6.83 15.86
CA TRP A 65 -23.41 -5.78 15.79
C TRP A 65 -22.49 -5.85 14.56
N LEU A 66 -22.50 -6.95 13.78
CA LEU A 66 -21.74 -7.05 12.52
C LEU A 66 -22.45 -6.41 11.31
N GLY A 67 -23.74 -6.10 11.41
CA GLY A 67 -24.53 -5.48 10.35
C GLY A 67 -23.88 -4.24 9.70
N PRO A 68 -23.44 -3.22 10.46
CA PRO A 68 -22.85 -2.00 9.89
C PRO A 68 -21.47 -2.22 9.26
N ILE A 69 -20.73 -3.25 9.67
CA ILE A 69 -19.39 -3.56 9.15
C ILE A 69 -19.49 -4.15 7.73
N LEU A 70 -20.52 -4.96 7.46
CA LEU A 70 -20.79 -5.53 6.13
C LEU A 70 -21.14 -4.46 5.08
N TRP A 71 -21.78 -3.36 5.50
CA TRP A 71 -22.16 -2.27 4.60
C TRP A 71 -21.01 -1.29 4.30
N ALA A 72 -20.00 -1.21 5.17
CA ALA A 72 -18.86 -0.30 5.02
C ALA A 72 -17.69 -0.89 4.19
N VAL A 73 -17.91 -1.97 3.44
CA VAL A 73 -16.87 -2.60 2.61
C VAL A 73 -16.76 -1.90 1.25
N PRO A 74 -15.54 -1.53 0.80
CA PRO A 74 -15.36 -0.96 -0.53
C PRO A 74 -15.86 -1.94 -1.60
N LYS A 75 -16.88 -1.53 -2.36
CA LYS A 75 -17.53 -2.40 -3.37
C LYS A 75 -16.58 -2.89 -4.45
N LYS A 76 -15.56 -2.09 -4.80
CA LYS A 76 -14.60 -2.35 -5.88
C LYS A 76 -13.20 -1.85 -5.52
N LYS A 77 -12.18 -2.54 -6.03
CA LYS A 77 -10.78 -2.11 -5.96
C LYS A 77 -10.60 -0.80 -6.72
N THR A 78 -9.88 0.14 -6.14
CA THR A 78 -9.60 1.44 -6.79
C THR A 78 -8.54 1.28 -7.88
N SER A 79 -8.70 1.97 -9.02
CA SER A 79 -7.70 1.95 -10.11
C SER A 79 -6.37 2.58 -9.67
N HIS A 80 -5.28 2.21 -10.36
CA HIS A 80 -3.94 2.73 -10.07
C HIS A 80 -3.88 4.26 -10.19
N SER A 81 -4.51 4.83 -11.23
CA SER A 81 -4.60 6.29 -11.43
C SER A 81 -5.30 6.99 -10.26
N LYS A 82 -6.47 6.50 -9.82
CA LYS A 82 -7.24 7.07 -8.71
C LYS A 82 -6.49 6.95 -7.37
N LYS A 83 -5.68 5.92 -7.18
CA LYS A 83 -4.79 5.78 -6.02
C LYS A 83 -3.66 6.81 -6.06
N ARG A 84 -2.95 6.96 -7.19
CA ARG A 84 -1.86 7.96 -7.35
C ARG A 84 -2.34 9.39 -7.20
N MET A 85 -3.47 9.75 -7.82
CA MET A 85 -4.04 11.10 -7.72
C MET A 85 -4.43 11.47 -6.28
N ARG A 86 -4.83 10.51 -5.44
CA ARG A 86 -5.09 10.77 -4.01
C ARG A 86 -3.81 10.86 -3.17
N ALA A 87 -2.70 10.32 -3.65
CA ALA A 87 -1.42 10.33 -2.95
C ALA A 87 -0.57 11.57 -3.27
N SER A 88 -0.81 12.25 -4.39
CA SER A 88 -0.03 13.43 -4.83
C SER A 88 -0.01 14.55 -3.79
N ASN A 89 -1.10 14.71 -3.04
CA ASN A 89 -1.23 15.81 -2.07
C ASN A 89 -0.52 15.52 -0.74
N LYS A 90 0.15 14.37 -0.60
CA LYS A 90 0.84 13.92 0.61
C LYS A 90 2.36 14.03 0.53
N GLY A 91 2.88 14.84 -0.39
CA GLY A 91 4.32 15.07 -0.54
C GLY A 91 4.95 15.74 0.69
N LEU A 92 6.25 15.52 0.89
CA LEU A 92 7.02 16.23 1.92
C LEU A 92 7.09 17.72 1.56
N LYS A 93 6.65 18.58 2.48
CA LYS A 93 6.80 20.02 2.34
C LYS A 93 8.26 20.40 2.64
N GLN A 94 8.79 21.37 1.90
CA GLN A 94 10.12 21.90 2.18
C GLN A 94 10.13 22.59 3.55
N ALA A 95 11.15 22.30 4.36
CA ALA A 95 11.32 22.92 5.67
C ALA A 95 12.12 24.23 5.51
N GLU A 96 11.48 25.37 5.77
CA GLU A 96 12.10 26.70 5.76
C GLU A 96 12.61 27.11 7.15
N ASN A 97 12.22 26.38 8.19
CA ASN A 97 12.46 26.71 9.58
C ASN A 97 13.81 26.19 10.13
N ILE A 98 14.81 26.04 9.26
CA ILE A 98 16.14 25.55 9.60
C ILE A 98 17.10 26.73 9.64
N THR A 99 17.66 27.02 10.81
CA THR A 99 18.65 28.08 11.03
C THR A 99 19.92 27.55 11.66
N SER A 100 21.03 28.23 11.46
CA SER A 100 22.32 27.86 12.06
C SER A 100 22.36 28.20 13.54
N CYS A 101 22.96 27.33 14.36
CA CYS A 101 23.15 27.58 15.79
C CYS A 101 24.28 28.61 16.02
N PRO A 102 24.07 29.64 16.86
CA PRO A 102 25.09 30.67 17.10
C PRO A 102 26.31 30.17 17.88
N ALA A 103 26.19 29.08 18.65
CA ALA A 103 27.28 28.55 19.46
C ALA A 103 28.14 27.53 18.69
N CYS A 104 27.50 26.55 18.04
CA CYS A 104 28.20 25.42 17.41
C CYS A 104 28.12 25.40 15.87
N GLY A 105 27.39 26.32 15.23
CA GLY A 105 27.23 26.38 13.78
C GLY A 105 26.32 25.30 13.15
N ASN A 106 26.00 24.21 13.86
CA ASN A 106 25.10 23.16 13.38
C ASN A 106 23.69 23.68 13.06
N SER A 107 23.00 23.04 12.13
CA SER A 107 21.62 23.36 11.80
C SER A 107 20.66 22.97 12.93
N LYS A 108 19.78 23.90 13.29
CA LYS A 108 18.72 23.76 14.30
C LYS A 108 17.40 24.29 13.75
N LEU A 109 16.31 24.00 14.47
CA LEU A 109 15.00 24.57 14.15
C LEU A 109 14.85 25.96 14.80
N MET A 110 14.10 26.86 14.17
CA MET A 110 14.03 28.29 14.53
C MET A 110 13.62 28.61 15.99
N HIS A 111 12.81 27.78 16.63
CA HIS A 111 12.38 28.01 18.03
C HIS A 111 12.83 26.91 18.99
N HIS A 112 13.78 26.07 18.58
CA HIS A 112 14.26 24.96 19.39
C HIS A 112 15.70 25.19 19.86
N VAL A 113 16.05 24.64 21.02
CA VAL A 113 17.43 24.56 21.48
C VAL A 113 18.21 23.60 20.56
N CYS A 114 19.48 23.89 20.31
CA CYS A 114 20.33 23.00 19.52
C CYS A 114 20.52 21.67 20.25
N ARG A 115 20.28 20.55 19.55
CA ARG A 115 20.42 19.20 20.14
C ARG A 115 21.85 18.92 20.60
N HIS A 116 22.83 19.39 19.85
CA HIS A 116 24.26 19.18 20.15
C HIS A 116 24.66 19.93 21.42
N CYS A 117 24.49 21.26 21.45
CA CYS A 117 24.82 22.05 22.64
C CYS A 117 24.06 21.59 23.89
N TYR A 118 22.81 21.15 23.76
CA TYR A 118 22.05 20.62 24.89
C TYR A 118 22.67 19.34 25.46
N GLN A 119 23.19 18.45 24.60
CA GLN A 119 23.87 17.23 25.05
C GLN A 119 25.18 17.55 25.77
N ASP A 120 25.98 18.48 25.25
CA ASP A 120 27.25 18.87 25.86
C ASP A 120 27.05 19.49 27.23
N ILE A 121 26.10 20.44 27.35
CA ILE A 121 25.74 21.07 28.63
C ILE A 121 25.26 20.02 29.63
N LYS A 122 24.41 19.08 29.19
CA LYS A 122 23.89 18.01 30.04
C LYS A 122 25.00 17.06 30.51
N HIS A 123 25.98 16.79 29.66
CA HIS A 123 27.12 15.96 30.03
C HIS A 123 28.00 16.67 31.06
N HIS A 124 28.33 17.94 30.82
CA HIS A 124 29.15 18.74 31.73
C HIS A 124 28.48 18.93 33.10
N SER A 125 27.17 19.19 33.14
CA SER A 125 26.46 19.31 34.42
C SER A 125 26.42 18.02 35.22
N LYS A 126 26.37 16.86 34.55
CA LYS A 126 26.43 15.55 35.20
C LYS A 126 27.84 15.23 35.72
N LEU A 127 28.88 15.59 34.97
CA LEU A 127 30.26 15.43 35.42
C LEU A 127 30.58 16.31 36.62
N ALA A 128 30.06 17.54 36.65
CA ALA A 128 30.26 18.48 37.76
C ALA A 128 29.56 18.07 39.06
N SER A 129 28.59 17.14 39.00
CA SER A 129 27.84 16.66 40.16
C SER A 129 28.38 15.38 40.81
N GLN A 130 29.46 14.81 40.27
CA GLN A 130 30.11 13.58 40.74
C GLN A 130 31.46 13.91 41.38
#